data_AF-F6I336-F1
#
_entry.id   AF-F6I336-F1
#
_cell.length_a   1.000
_cell.length_b   1.000
_cell.length_c   1.000
_cell.angle_alpha   90.00
_cell.angle_beta   90.00
_cell.angle_gamma   90.00
#
_symmetry.space_group_name_H-M   'P 1'
#
loop_
_entity.id
_entity.type
_entity.pdbx_description
1 polymer ?
#
loop_
_entity_poly.entity_id
_entity_poly.type
_entity_poly.pdbx_seq_one_letter_code
_entity_poly.pdbx_strand_id
1 'polypeptide(L)' 'MVHLMLASLLHSFDWKLQDGLKPEDMDMTEKFGLTLRKAQPLQAVPIKP' A
#
# COMPACT_ATOMS: atom_id res chain seq x y z
N MET A 1 11.42 -7.56 -12.07
CA MET A 1 10.52 -8.16 -11.05
C MET A 1 9.55 -7.14 -10.45
N VAL A 2 10.00 -6.02 -9.87
CA VAL A 2 9.11 -5.00 -9.25
C VAL A 2 7.95 -4.57 -10.16
N HIS A 3 8.24 -4.20 -11.41
CA HIS A 3 7.23 -3.77 -12.38
C HIS A 3 6.15 -4.83 -12.66
N LEU A 4 6.56 -6.09 -12.88
CA LEU A 4 5.61 -7.17 -13.19
C LEU A 4 4.73 -7.49 -11.97
N MET A 5 5.31 -7.57 -10.77
CA MET A 5 4.55 -7.79 -9.54
C MET A 5 3.53 -6.67 -9.30
N LEU A 6 3.97 -5.41 -9.45
CA LEU A 6 3.08 -4.26 -9.27
C LEU A 6 1.95 -4.27 -10.31
N ALA A 7 2.27 -4.53 -11.59
CA ALA A 7 1.28 -4.60 -12.65
C ALA A 7 0.25 -5.71 -12.38
N SER A 8 0.67 -6.90 -11.95
CA SER A 8 -0.24 -7.99 -11.61
C SER A 8 -1.18 -7.62 -10.45
N LEU A 9 -0.66 -6.95 -9.41
CA LEU A 9 -1.46 -6.51 -8.26
C LEU A 9 -2.48 -5.44 -8.63
N LEU A 10 -2.08 -4.44 -9.43
CA LEU A 10 -2.98 -3.36 -9.86
C LEU A 10 -4.01 -3.82 -10.89
N HIS A 11 -3.67 -4.81 -11.72
CA HIS A 11 -4.58 -5.33 -12.73
C HIS A 11 -5.65 -6.27 -12.16
N SER A 12 -5.30 -7.04 -11.12
CA SER A 12 -6.16 -8.14 -10.64
C SER A 12 -7.16 -7.73 -9.56
N PHE A 13 -6.95 -6.58 -8.90
CA PHE A 13 -7.72 -6.16 -7.74
C PHE A 13 -7.96 -4.66 -7.74
N ASP A 14 -9.15 -4.28 -7.31
CA ASP A 14 -9.37 -2.97 -6.71
C ASP A 14 -8.91 -3.00 -5.24
N TRP A 15 -8.61 -1.82 -4.69
CA TRP A 15 -7.99 -1.72 -3.37
C TRP A 15 -8.77 -0.77 -2.46
N LYS A 16 -8.94 -1.19 -1.21
CA LYS A 16 -9.41 -0.34 -0.12
C LYS A 16 -8.40 -0.34 1.02
N LEU A 17 -8.36 0.74 1.78
CA LEU A 17 -7.59 0.78 3.02
C LEU A 17 -8.30 -0.04 4.10
N GLN A 18 -7.51 -0.60 5.02
CA GLN A 18 -8.04 -1.29 6.18
C GLN A 18 -8.90 -0.34 7.03
N ASP A 19 -9.92 -0.87 7.70
CA ASP A 19 -10.72 -0.17 8.71
C ASP A 19 -11.46 1.09 8.21
N GLY A 20 -11.64 1.23 6.88
CA GLY A 20 -12.36 2.35 6.29
C GLY A 20 -11.61 3.67 6.32
N LEU A 21 -10.28 3.63 6.58
CA LEU A 21 -9.41 4.79 6.52
C LEU A 21 -9.48 5.45 5.15
N LYS A 22 -9.40 6.78 5.12
CA LYS A 22 -9.24 7.52 3.89
C LYS A 22 -7.75 7.73 3.59
N PRO A 23 -7.38 8.02 2.33
CA PRO A 23 -5.99 8.31 1.99
C PRO A 23 -5.36 9.46 2.80
N GLU A 24 -6.18 10.44 3.20
CA GLU A 24 -5.79 11.58 4.03
C GLU A 24 -5.43 11.21 5.48
N ASP A 25 -5.92 10.08 5.98
CA ASP A 25 -5.62 9.58 7.32
C ASP A 25 -4.29 8.80 7.38
N MET A 26 -3.66 8.55 6.24
CA MET A 26 -2.50 7.68 6.15
C MET A 26 -1.23 8.38 6.65
N ASP A 27 -0.55 7.76 7.61
CA ASP A 27 0.75 8.23 8.09
C ASP A 27 1.80 8.15 6.97
N MET A 28 2.29 9.32 6.52
CA MET A 28 3.33 9.46 5.49
C MET A 28 4.72 9.64 6.06
N THR A 29 4.90 9.57 7.38
CA THR A 29 6.22 9.65 8.01
C THR A 29 7.08 8.44 7.66
N GLU A 30 8.39 8.61 7.78
CA GLU A 30 9.39 7.64 7.35
C GLU A 30 10.19 7.10 8.55
N LYS A 31 10.57 5.82 8.46
CA LYS A 31 11.51 5.18 9.39
C LYS A 31 12.81 4.89 8.67
N PHE A 32 13.86 5.60 9.07
CA PHE A 32 15.21 5.44 8.55
C PHE A 32 15.89 4.16 9.08
N GLY A 33 16.71 3.53 8.25
CA GLY A 33 17.41 2.26 8.51
C GLY A 33 18.32 1.91 7.34
N LEU A 34 18.50 0.61 7.05
CA LEU A 34 19.26 0.17 5.86
C LEU A 34 18.59 0.65 4.55
N THR A 35 17.27 0.72 4.53
CA THR A 35 16.46 1.29 3.45
C THR A 35 15.45 2.28 4.05
N LEU A 36 14.99 3.23 3.23
CA LEU A 36 13.91 4.14 3.61
C LEU A 36 12.56 3.44 3.43
N ARG A 37 11.73 3.47 4.48
CA ARG A 37 10.39 2.87 4.47
C ARG A 37 9.40 3.76 5.22
N LYS A 38 8.10 3.63 4.94
CA LYS A 38 7.05 4.24 5.76
C LYS A 38 7.19 3.80 7.22
N ALA A 39 6.97 4.72 8.16
CA ALA A 39 6.97 4.43 9.59
C ALA A 39 5.88 3.41 9.95
N GLN A 40 4.70 3.58 9.33
CA GLN A 40 3.62 2.61 9.37
C GLN A 40 3.45 1.94 7.99
N PRO A 41 3.50 0.59 7.91
CA PRO A 41 3.29 -0.13 6.65
C PRO A 41 1.90 0.11 6.08
N LEU A 42 1.79 0.26 4.76
CA LEU A 42 0.50 0.32 4.06
C LEU A 42 -0.26 -1.00 4.24
N GLN A 43 -1.50 -0.92 4.75
CA GLN A 43 -2.44 -2.04 4.82
C GLN A 43 -3.52 -1.85 3.75
N ALA A 44 -3.33 -2.48 2.59
CA ALA A 44 -4.28 -2.46 1.48
C ALA A 44 -4.98 -3.81 1.36
N VAL A 45 -6.30 -3.81 1.34
CA VAL A 45 -7.13 -5.02 1.25
C VAL A 45 -7.64 -5.15 -0.18
N PRO A 46 -7.36 -6.28 -0.87
CA PRO A 46 -7.86 -6.51 -2.22
C PRO A 46 -9.38 -6.74 -2.17
N ILE A 47 -10.10 -6.12 -3.10
CA ILE A 47 -11.52 -6.36 -3.36
C ILE A 47 -11.69 -6.84 -4.81
N LYS A 48 -12.82 -7.51 -5.08
CA LYS A 48 -13.17 -7.88 -6.46
C LYS A 48 -13.33 -6.58 -7.27
N PRO A 49 -12.82 -6.54 -8.52
CA PRO A 49 -13.06 -5.43 -9.43
C PRO A 49 -14.56 -5.21 -9.70
#